data_AF-A0A1Y3X086-F1
#
_entry.id   AF-A0A1Y3X086-F1
#
_cell.length_a   1.000
_cell.length_b   1.000
_cell.length_c   1.000
_cell.angle_alpha   90.00
_cell.angle_beta   90.00
_cell.angle_gamma   90.00
#
_symmetry.space_group_name_H-M   'P 1'
#
loop_
_entity.id
_entity.type
_entity.pdbx_description
1 polymer ?
#
loop_
_entity_poly.entity_id
_entity_poly.type
_entity_poly.pdbx_seq_one_letter_code
_entity_poly.pdbx_strand_id
1 'polypeptide(L)'
;MSQISNYPNELLSGIMPENPHYGYLIATAVLLFWLIGVICGWKWTYSRPGSYRGNFLLDLLGPKTYRLVLGVFLVVMLALVLYLFVRTE
;
A
#
# COMPACT_ATOMS: atom_id res chain seq x y z
N MET A 1 10.43 35.11 25.67
CA MET A 1 9.19 34.71 24.99
C MET A 1 9.57 33.82 23.79
N SER A 2 9.09 32.58 23.75
CA SER A 2 9.52 31.47 22.88
C SER A 2 9.15 31.66 21.40
N GLN A 3 10.04 32.22 20.59
CA GLN A 3 9.80 32.40 19.14
C GLN A 3 10.56 31.39 18.25
N ILE A 4 11.37 30.48 18.82
CA ILE A 4 12.26 29.58 18.04
C ILE A 4 11.69 28.17 17.83
N SER A 5 10.64 27.76 18.55
CA SER A 5 10.13 26.38 18.48
C SER A 5 9.04 26.14 17.43
N ASN A 6 8.58 27.16 16.69
CA ASN A 6 7.45 27.03 15.76
C ASN A 6 7.85 26.85 14.28
N TYR A 7 9.12 27.11 13.93
CA TYR A 7 9.63 26.96 12.58
C TYR A 7 9.52 25.55 11.98
N PRO A 8 9.79 24.43 12.70
CA PRO A 8 9.72 23.12 12.08
C PRO A 8 8.28 22.76 11.69
N ASN A 9 7.29 23.24 12.43
CA ASN A 9 5.87 22.96 12.22
C ASN A 9 5.35 23.68 10.97
N GLU A 10 5.73 24.96 10.80
CA GLU A 10 5.35 25.78 9.64
C GLU A 10 6.08 25.36 8.37
N LEU A 11 7.33 24.91 8.51
CA LEU A 11 8.09 24.32 7.40
C LEU A 11 7.43 23.01 6.98
N LEU A 12 7.07 22.12 7.92
CA LEU A 12 6.36 20.86 7.62
C LEU A 12 4.98 21.10 6.99
N SER A 13 4.21 22.08 7.46
CA SER A 13 2.91 22.41 6.88
C SER A 13 3.01 22.96 5.45
N GLY A 14 4.13 23.60 5.09
CA GLY A 14 4.40 24.06 3.73
C GLY A 14 4.82 22.95 2.76
N ILE A 15 5.30 21.79 3.26
CA ILE A 15 5.70 20.64 2.41
C ILE A 15 4.65 19.53 2.39
N MET A 16 3.70 19.51 3.33
CA MET A 16 2.59 18.59 3.29
C MET A 16 1.58 19.08 2.25
N PRO A 17 1.41 18.41 1.10
CA PRO A 17 0.32 18.74 0.20
C PRO A 17 -0.98 18.57 0.99
N GLU A 18 -1.70 19.67 1.20
CA GLU A 18 -2.95 19.77 1.96
C GLU A 18 -4.11 18.99 1.31
N ASN A 19 -3.85 18.39 0.14
CA ASN A 19 -4.79 17.59 -0.61
C ASN A 19 -4.68 16.10 -0.23
N PRO A 20 -5.65 15.55 0.53
CA PRO A 20 -5.70 14.12 0.82
C PRO A 20 -5.75 13.24 -0.46
N HIS A 21 -6.12 13.83 -1.60
CA HIS A 21 -6.14 13.23 -2.93
C HIS A 21 -4.79 12.65 -3.37
N TYR A 22 -3.67 13.30 -3.02
CA TYR A 22 -2.35 12.80 -3.40
C TYR A 22 -2.03 11.45 -2.74
N GLY A 23 -2.51 11.22 -1.52
CA GLY A 23 -2.35 9.95 -0.81
C GLY A 23 -3.03 8.79 -1.53
N TYR A 24 -4.26 9.01 -2.02
CA TYR A 24 -5.01 7.99 -2.74
C TYR A 24 -4.37 7.64 -4.10
N LEU A 25 -3.81 8.62 -4.82
CA LEU A 25 -3.10 8.40 -6.08
C LEU A 25 -1.84 7.54 -5.88
N ILE A 26 -1.03 7.88 -4.86
CA ILE A 26 0.18 7.11 -4.52
C ILE A 26 -0.21 5.70 -4.09
N ALA A 27 -1.22 5.55 -3.23
CA ALA A 27 -1.70 4.25 -2.78
C ALA A 27 -2.20 3.38 -3.96
N THR A 28 -2.96 3.97 -4.89
CA THR A 28 -3.45 3.30 -6.10
C THR A 28 -2.30 2.85 -7.00
N ALA A 29 -1.30 3.70 -7.23
CA ALA A 29 -0.13 3.38 -8.05
C ALA A 29 0.70 2.23 -7.43
N VAL A 30 0.91 2.26 -6.12
CA VAL A 30 1.62 1.20 -5.40
C VAL A 30 0.84 -0.12 -5.44
N LEU A 31 -0.47 -0.09 -5.24
CA LEU A 31 -1.33 -1.27 -5.32
C LEU A 31 -1.34 -1.88 -6.73
N LEU A 32 -1.41 -1.05 -7.79
CA LEU A 32 -1.31 -1.51 -9.18
C LEU A 32 0.03 -2.16 -9.46
N PHE A 33 1.14 -1.52 -9.06
CA PHE A 33 2.47 -2.08 -9.25
C PHE A 33 2.64 -3.42 -8.52
N TRP A 34 2.13 -3.50 -7.29
CA TRP A 34 2.16 -4.74 -6.53
C TRP A 34 1.30 -5.83 -7.17
N LEU A 35 0.10 -5.49 -7.66
CA LEU A 35 -0.79 -6.41 -8.38
C LEU A 35 -0.10 -6.97 -9.63
N ILE A 36 0.57 -6.11 -10.41
CA ILE A 36 1.37 -6.54 -11.57
C ILE A 36 2.46 -7.51 -11.12
N GLY A 37 3.19 -7.21 -10.04
CA GLY A 37 4.20 -8.10 -9.51
C GLY A 37 3.65 -9.47 -9.08
N VAL A 38 2.45 -9.52 -8.50
CA VAL A 38 1.75 -10.78 -8.14
C VAL A 38 1.34 -11.56 -9.38
N ILE A 39 0.84 -10.90 -10.45
CA ILE A 39 0.47 -11.53 -11.73
C ILE A 39 1.70 -12.04 -12.48
N CYS A 40 2.78 -11.26 -12.52
CA CYS A 40 4.07 -11.64 -13.08
C CYS A 40 4.82 -12.71 -12.26
N GLY A 41 4.35 -13.03 -11.05
CA GLY A 41 4.92 -14.10 -10.22
C GLY A 41 6.25 -13.73 -9.58
N TRP A 42 6.45 -12.45 -9.27
CA TRP A 42 7.64 -11.98 -8.59
C TRP A 42 7.69 -12.52 -7.16
N LYS A 43 8.69 -13.34 -6.85
CA LYS A 43 8.79 -14.04 -5.56
C LYS A 43 8.75 -13.10 -4.35
N TRP A 44 9.30 -11.89 -4.46
CA TRP A 44 9.32 -10.89 -3.38
C TRP A 44 7.91 -10.35 -3.03
N THR A 45 6.93 -10.49 -3.93
CA THR A 45 5.58 -9.97 -3.72
C THR A 45 4.73 -10.86 -2.82
N TYR A 46 5.10 -12.15 -2.70
CA TYR A 46 4.32 -13.12 -1.95
C TYR A 46 5.16 -13.95 -0.98
N SER A 47 6.45 -14.22 -1.25
CA SER A 47 7.34 -14.96 -0.36
C SER A 47 8.25 -14.02 0.44
N ARG A 48 8.34 -14.27 1.74
CA ARG A 48 9.26 -13.55 2.63
C ARG A 48 10.47 -14.44 2.96
N PRO A 49 11.67 -14.15 2.43
CA PRO A 49 12.83 -14.97 2.73
C PRO A 49 13.14 -14.91 4.23
N GLY A 50 13.33 -16.08 4.87
CA GLY A 50 13.74 -16.21 6.27
C GLY A 50 12.66 -16.07 7.33
N SER A 51 11.36 -15.91 6.98
CA SER A 51 10.28 -15.83 7.97
C SER A 51 9.34 -17.03 7.91
N TYR A 52 9.47 -17.96 8.86
CA TYR A 52 8.61 -19.14 8.96
C TYR A 52 7.14 -18.77 9.24
N ARG A 53 6.90 -17.78 10.11
CA ARG A 53 5.54 -17.26 10.38
C ARG A 53 4.95 -16.48 9.21
N GLY A 54 5.77 -15.74 8.48
CA GLY A 54 5.34 -14.95 7.32
C GLY A 54 4.93 -15.81 6.12
N ASN A 55 5.44 -17.03 6.01
CA ASN A 55 5.07 -17.97 4.95
C ASN A 55 4.02 -19.00 5.39
N PHE A 56 3.46 -18.93 6.60
CA PHE A 56 2.48 -19.93 7.07
C PHE A 56 1.27 -20.07 6.14
N LEU A 57 0.65 -18.96 5.69
CA LEU A 57 -0.44 -19.01 4.72
C LEU A 57 0.03 -19.52 3.34
N LEU A 58 1.28 -19.23 2.98
CA LEU A 58 1.90 -19.68 1.75
C LEU A 58 2.09 -21.20 1.75
N ASP A 59 2.51 -21.76 2.89
CA ASP A 59 2.70 -23.18 3.11
C ASP A 59 1.36 -23.93 3.26
N LEU A 60 0.35 -23.29 3.84
CA LEU A 60 -0.99 -23.86 4.03
C LEU A 60 -1.82 -23.89 2.73
N LEU A 61 -1.82 -22.79 1.97
CA LEU A 61 -2.64 -22.66 0.75
C LEU A 61 -1.89 -23.13 -0.50
N GLY A 62 -0.56 -23.20 -0.43
CA GLY A 62 0.30 -23.43 -1.58
C GLY A 62 0.50 -22.18 -2.44
N PRO A 63 1.60 -22.13 -3.22
CA PRO A 63 2.04 -20.92 -3.92
C PRO A 63 1.07 -20.40 -4.98
N LYS A 64 0.25 -21.27 -5.60
CA LYS A 64 -0.73 -20.85 -6.60
C LYS A 64 -1.98 -20.24 -5.96
N THR A 65 -2.55 -20.91 -4.97
CA THR A 65 -3.74 -20.43 -4.25
C THR A 65 -3.43 -19.16 -3.48
N TYR A 66 -2.27 -19.08 -2.84
CA TYR A 66 -1.84 -17.88 -2.13
C TYR A 66 -1.73 -16.66 -3.06
N ARG A 67 -1.18 -16.83 -4.27
CA ARG A 67 -1.14 -15.75 -5.28
C ARG A 67 -2.54 -15.29 -5.70
N LEU A 68 -3.50 -16.20 -5.85
CA LEU A 68 -4.88 -15.84 -6.15
C LEU A 68 -5.54 -15.07 -5.01
N VAL A 69 -5.42 -15.55 -3.77
CA VAL A 69 -5.98 -14.89 -2.59
C VAL A 69 -5.36 -13.50 -2.40
N LEU A 70 -4.04 -13.38 -2.57
CA LEU A 70 -3.33 -12.10 -2.51
C LEU A 70 -3.79 -11.14 -3.62
N GLY A 71 -3.96 -11.65 -4.85
CA GLY A 71 -4.50 -10.86 -5.96
C GLY A 71 -5.90 -10.34 -5.67
N VAL A 72 -6.80 -11.18 -5.16
CA VAL A 72 -8.16 -10.77 -4.76
C VAL A 72 -8.11 -9.70 -3.67
N PHE A 73 -7.26 -9.88 -2.65
CA PHE A 73 -7.08 -8.89 -1.59
C PHE A 73 -6.60 -7.54 -2.12
N LEU A 74 -5.63 -7.54 -3.05
CA LEU A 74 -5.15 -6.33 -3.71
C LEU A 74 -6.22 -5.63 -4.53
N VAL A 75 -7.06 -6.39 -5.25
CA VAL A 75 -8.18 -5.82 -6.02
C VAL A 75 -9.22 -5.19 -5.09
N VAL A 76 -9.54 -5.84 -3.96
CA VAL A 76 -10.46 -5.28 -2.95
C VAL A 76 -9.89 -3.99 -2.35
N MET A 77 -8.59 -3.96 -2.02
CA MET A 77 -7.94 -2.75 -1.52
C MET A 77 -7.91 -1.63 -2.56
N LEU A 78 -7.63 -1.96 -3.82
CA LEU A 78 -7.67 -1.00 -4.92
C LEU A 78 -9.08 -0.42 -5.08
N ALA A 79 -10.12 -1.25 -5.08
CA ALA A 79 -11.51 -0.82 -5.17
C ALA A 79 -11.91 0.06 -3.99
N LEU A 80 -11.44 -0.25 -2.77
CA LEU A 80 -11.69 0.56 -1.59
C LEU A 80 -11.01 1.93 -1.69
N VAL A 81 -9.76 1.98 -2.13
CA VAL A 81 -9.01 3.24 -2.33
C VAL A 81 -9.69 4.10 -3.39
N LEU A 82 -10.11 3.50 -4.51
CA LEU A 82 -10.85 4.19 -5.57
C LEU A 82 -12.23 4.68 -5.09
N TYR A 83 -12.94 3.87 -4.30
CA TYR A 83 -14.21 4.27 -3.70
C TYR A 83 -14.04 5.47 -2.75
N LEU A 84 -13.01 5.43 -1.90
CA LEU A 84 -12.70 6.56 -1.02
C LEU A 84 -12.32 7.79 -1.82
N PHE A 85 -11.50 7.64 -2.87
CA PHE A 85 -11.11 8.73 -3.76
C PHE A 85 -12.34 9.43 -4.35
N VAL A 86 -13.26 8.68 -4.98
CA VAL A 86 -14.51 9.20 -5.54
C VAL A 86 -15.44 9.81 -4.49
N ARG A 87 -15.40 9.33 -3.24
CA ARG A 87 -16.22 9.85 -2.14
C ARG A 87 -15.67 11.15 -1.56
N THR A 88 -14.34 11.31 -1.55
CA THR A 88 -13.69 12.54 -1.09
C THR A 88 -13.59 13.62 -2.17
N GLU A 89 -13.83 13.27 -3.44
CA GLU A 89 -14.11 14.23 -4.54
C GLU A 89 -15.55 14.77 -4.46
#